data_AF-A0A067RKT3-F1
#
_entry.id   AF-A0A067RKT3-F1
#
_cell.length_a   1.000
_cell.length_b   1.000
_cell.length_c   1.000
_cell.angle_alpha   90.00
_cell.angle_beta   90.00
_cell.angle_gamma   90.00
#
_symmetry.space_group_name_H-M   'P 1'
#
loop_
_entity.id
_entity.type
_entity.pdbx_description
1 polymer ?
#
loop_
_entity_poly.entity_id
_entity_poly.type
_entity_poly.pdbx_seq_one_letter_code
_entity_poly.pdbx_strand_id
1 'polypeptide(L)'
;SEVAQAIKELKLGNAPGPNGISNRVLRHLPRRAITFLTKVFNAVLRRQHFPSAWKHARVVSILKPGKDPTLPSSYRPISLLDTVGKLCEKILLTRV
;
A
#
# COMPACT_ATOMS: atom_id res chain seq x y z
N SER A 1 1.69 -5.03 -18.83
CA SER A 1 1.28 -3.82 -18.12
C SER A 1 2.08 -3.73 -16.84
N GLU A 2 2.70 -2.59 -16.56
CA GLU A 2 3.45 -2.33 -15.31
C GLU A 2 2.61 -2.61 -14.07
N VAL A 3 1.32 -2.24 -14.08
CA VAL A 3 0.41 -2.51 -12.95
C VAL A 3 0.28 -4.01 -12.69
N ALA A 4 0.10 -4.80 -13.74
CA ALA A 4 -0.01 -6.26 -13.62
C ALA A 4 1.30 -6.87 -13.08
N GLN A 5 2.44 -6.37 -13.55
CA GLN A 5 3.75 -6.84 -13.10
C GLN A 5 4.01 -6.45 -11.63
N ALA A 6 3.74 -5.21 -11.25
CA ALA A 6 3.88 -4.76 -9.88
C ALA A 6 2.97 -5.55 -8.92
N ILE A 7 1.74 -5.90 -9.33
CA ILE A 7 0.85 -6.79 -8.59
C ILE A 7 1.49 -8.17 -8.39
N LYS A 8 2.15 -8.73 -9.43
CA LYS A 8 2.84 -10.03 -9.36
C LYS A 8 4.03 -10.05 -8.39
N GLU A 9 4.54 -8.90 -8.01
CA GLU A 9 5.69 -8.81 -7.09
C GLU A 9 5.29 -8.46 -5.65
N LEU A 10 4.00 -8.26 -5.38
CA LEU A 10 3.51 -7.93 -4.04
C LEU A 10 3.76 -9.06 -3.03
N LYS A 11 4.37 -8.74 -1.88
CA LYS A 11 4.51 -9.68 -0.75
C LYS A 11 3.14 -9.95 -0.10
N LEU A 12 2.66 -11.19 -0.15
CA LEU A 12 1.28 -11.54 0.24
C LEU A 12 0.99 -11.51 1.74
N GLY A 13 2.04 -11.52 2.59
CA GLY A 13 1.91 -11.50 4.06
C GLY A 13 1.73 -10.11 4.68
N ASN A 14 1.75 -9.04 3.88
CA ASN A 14 1.64 -7.68 4.42
C ASN A 14 0.23 -7.38 4.91
N ALA A 15 0.13 -6.72 6.06
CA ALA A 15 -1.13 -6.24 6.60
C ALA A 15 -1.78 -5.18 5.70
N PRO A 16 -3.12 -5.18 5.58
CA PRO A 16 -3.85 -4.16 4.84
C PRO A 16 -3.87 -2.82 5.58
N GLY A 17 -4.09 -1.75 4.81
CA GLY A 17 -4.38 -0.41 5.34
C GLY A 17 -5.79 -0.29 5.91
N PRO A 18 -6.25 0.93 6.23
CA PRO A 18 -7.57 1.20 6.81
C PRO A 18 -8.73 0.60 6.02
N ASN A 19 -8.64 0.54 4.68
CA ASN A 19 -9.71 0.03 3.84
C ASN A 19 -9.84 -1.51 3.80
N GLY A 20 -8.94 -2.25 4.46
CA GLY A 20 -8.98 -3.72 4.54
C GLY A 20 -8.56 -4.49 3.27
N ILE A 21 -8.27 -3.81 2.16
CA ILE A 21 -7.85 -4.45 0.91
C ILE A 21 -6.40 -4.94 1.04
N SER A 22 -6.19 -6.25 1.01
CA SER A 22 -4.87 -6.87 1.13
C SER A 22 -4.16 -7.06 -0.22
N ASN A 23 -2.86 -7.34 -0.17
CA ASN A 23 -2.08 -7.74 -1.35
C ASN A 23 -2.64 -9.01 -2.01
N ARG A 24 -3.26 -9.91 -1.24
CA ARG A 24 -3.91 -11.11 -1.76
C ARG A 24 -5.10 -10.76 -2.65
N VAL A 25 -5.91 -9.78 -2.26
CA VAL A 25 -7.03 -9.32 -3.09
C VAL A 25 -6.52 -8.77 -4.43
N LEU A 26 -5.48 -7.92 -4.40
CA LEU A 26 -4.90 -7.37 -5.62
C LEU A 26 -4.37 -8.46 -6.56
N ARG A 27 -3.83 -9.55 -6.00
CA ARG A 27 -3.32 -10.69 -6.77
C ARG A 27 -4.40 -11.44 -7.56
N HIS A 28 -5.64 -11.41 -7.09
CA HIS A 28 -6.77 -12.12 -7.69
C HIS A 28 -7.69 -11.20 -8.49
N LEU A 29 -7.28 -9.94 -8.74
CA LEU A 29 -8.09 -9.02 -9.52
C LEU A 29 -8.27 -9.52 -10.97
N PRO A 30 -9.49 -9.45 -11.52
CA PRO A 30 -9.70 -9.74 -12.92
C PRO A 30 -9.00 -8.70 -13.80
N ARG A 31 -8.69 -9.09 -15.04
CA ARG A 31 -8.02 -8.21 -16.03
C ARG A 31 -8.73 -6.85 -16.18
N ARG A 32 -10.07 -6.82 -16.15
CA ARG A 32 -10.86 -5.57 -16.20
C ARG A 32 -10.52 -4.62 -15.05
N ALA A 33 -10.37 -5.13 -13.83
CA ALA A 33 -10.01 -4.32 -12.67
C ALA A 33 -8.56 -3.81 -12.75
N ILE A 34 -7.63 -4.63 -13.25
CA ILE A 34 -6.24 -4.20 -13.49
C ILE A 34 -6.19 -3.07 -14.53
N THR A 35 -6.99 -3.18 -15.61
CA THR A 35 -7.14 -2.11 -16.60
C THR A 35 -7.71 -0.83 -15.98
N PHE A 36 -8.72 -0.95 -15.10
CA PHE A 36 -9.26 0.19 -14.37
C PHE A 36 -8.21 0.87 -13.49
N LEU A 37 -7.48 0.11 -12.67
CA LEU A 37 -6.39 0.64 -11.84
C LEU A 37 -5.32 1.34 -12.70
N THR A 38 -4.98 0.79 -13.86
CA THR A 38 -4.04 1.42 -14.80
C THR A 38 -4.54 2.80 -15.25
N LYS A 39 -5.84 2.94 -15.55
CA LYS A 39 -6.43 4.24 -15.90
C LYS A 39 -6.37 5.23 -14.73
N VAL A 40 -6.65 4.76 -13.51
CA VAL A 40 -6.57 5.58 -12.29
C VAL A 40 -5.14 6.06 -12.06
N PHE A 41 -4.14 5.19 -12.10
CA PHE A 41 -2.74 5.57 -11.87
C PHE A 41 -2.22 6.54 -12.94
N ASN A 42 -2.60 6.33 -14.21
CA ASN A 42 -2.29 7.29 -15.26
C ASN A 42 -2.97 8.65 -15.03
N ALA A 43 -4.17 8.68 -14.46
CA ALA A 43 -4.84 9.93 -14.11
C ALA A 43 -4.15 10.64 -12.94
N VAL A 44 -3.69 9.91 -11.92
CA VAL A 44 -2.89 10.43 -10.81
C VAL A 44 -1.64 11.12 -11.34
N LEU A 45 -0.92 10.48 -12.27
CA LEU A 45 0.26 11.02 -12.93
C LEU A 45 -0.05 12.29 -13.74
N ARG A 46 -1.00 12.21 -14.68
CA ARG A 46 -1.33 13.34 -15.56
C ARG A 46 -1.84 14.56 -14.81
N ARG A 47 -2.58 14.35 -13.72
CA ARG A 47 -3.15 15.43 -12.90
C ARG A 47 -2.22 15.88 -11.78
N GLN A 48 -1.08 15.22 -11.59
CA GLN A 48 -0.17 15.43 -10.46
C GLN A 48 -0.90 15.42 -9.11
N HIS A 49 -1.96 14.61 -9.01
CA HIS A 49 -2.85 14.59 -7.86
C HIS A 49 -2.89 13.20 -7.25
N PHE A 50 -2.25 13.04 -6.10
CA PHE A 50 -2.34 11.82 -5.31
C PHE A 50 -3.54 11.88 -4.36
N PRO A 51 -4.48 10.91 -4.43
CA PRO A 51 -5.70 10.90 -3.62
C PRO A 51 -5.42 11.02 -2.12
N SER A 52 -6.14 11.91 -1.44
CA SER A 52 -6.00 12.09 0.02
C SER A 52 -6.31 10.82 0.79
N ALA A 53 -7.29 10.02 0.36
CA ALA A 53 -7.63 8.74 0.97
C ALA A 53 -6.42 7.79 1.07
N TRP A 54 -5.54 7.78 0.07
CA TRP A 54 -4.34 6.93 0.07
C TRP A 54 -3.21 7.45 0.96
N LYS A 55 -3.31 8.70 1.45
CA LYS A 55 -2.37 9.31 2.40
C LYS A 55 -2.73 9.01 3.86
N HIS A 56 -3.94 8.50 4.11
CA HIS A 56 -4.38 8.16 5.47
C HIS A 56 -3.84 6.78 5.85
N ALA A 57 -3.28 6.69 7.06
CA ALA A 57 -2.72 5.45 7.58
C ALA A 57 -3.35 5.08 8.93
N ARG A 58 -3.47 3.79 9.19
CA ARG A 58 -3.71 3.28 10.55
C ARG A 58 -2.37 3.11 11.24
N VAL A 59 -2.15 3.84 12.33
CA VAL A 59 -0.93 3.70 13.14
C VAL A 59 -1.10 2.55 14.13
N VAL A 60 -0.14 1.63 14.13
CA VAL A 60 -0.09 0.50 15.07
C VAL A 60 1.26 0.51 15.77
N SER A 61 1.27 0.35 17.10
CA SER A 61 2.49 0.29 17.90
C SER A 61 2.98 -1.14 18.03
N ILE A 62 4.22 -1.40 17.59
CA ILE A 62 4.87 -2.72 17.70
C ILE A 62 5.95 -2.66 18.78
N LEU A 63 5.94 -3.62 19.71
CA LEU A 63 6.98 -3.74 20.73
C LEU A 63 8.36 -4.00 20.09
N LYS A 64 9.39 -3.28 20.52
CA LYS A 64 10.77 -3.54 20.14
C LYS A 64 11.25 -4.86 20.78
N PRO A 65 11.98 -5.73 20.06
CA PRO A 65 12.47 -6.98 20.62
C PRO A 65 13.27 -6.76 21.91
N GLY A 66 12.98 -7.55 22.95
CA GLY A 66 13.69 -7.50 24.23
C GLY A 66 13.49 -6.24 25.07
N LYS A 67 12.46 -5.42 24.77
CA LYS A 67 12.14 -4.22 25.56
C LYS A 67 10.93 -4.44 26.47
N ASP A 68 10.89 -3.69 27.57
CA ASP A 68 9.85 -3.74 28.58
C ASP A 68 8.50 -3.25 28.01
N PRO A 69 7.44 -4.09 27.98
CA PRO A 69 6.13 -3.71 27.44
C PRO A 69 5.39 -2.65 28.27
N THR A 70 5.84 -2.32 29.48
CA THR A 70 5.21 -1.31 30.32
C THR A 70 5.62 0.12 29.96
N LEU A 71 6.72 0.29 29.22
CA LEU A 71 7.25 1.60 28.85
C LEU A 71 6.79 2.03 27.45
N PRO A 72 6.20 3.22 27.28
CA PRO A 72 5.80 3.72 25.95
C PRO A 72 6.95 3.79 24.95
N SER A 73 8.17 4.11 25.40
CA SER A 73 9.39 4.20 24.58
C SER A 73 9.84 2.85 24.00
N SER A 74 9.35 1.73 24.55
CA SER A 74 9.63 0.37 24.07
C SER A 74 8.89 0.04 22.77
N TYR A 75 7.90 0.84 22.37
CA TYR A 75 7.16 0.62 21.13
C TYR A 75 7.73 1.44 19.98
N ARG A 76 7.52 0.96 18.75
CA ARG A 76 7.71 1.74 17.52
C ARG A 76 6.37 1.85 16.79
N PRO A 77 5.92 3.05 16.42
CA PRO A 77 4.76 3.20 15.58
C PRO A 77 5.08 2.74 14.16
N ILE A 78 4.16 2.03 13.52
CA ILE A 78 4.17 1.74 12.09
C ILE A 78 2.89 2.28 11.44
N SER A 79 3.03 2.84 10.23
CA SER A 79 1.90 3.36 9.45
C SER A 79 1.46 2.32 8.42
N LEU A 80 0.24 1.79 8.59
CA LEU A 80 -0.38 0.92 7.61
C LEU A 80 -1.16 1.76 6.60
N LEU A 81 -0.58 2.00 5.43
CA LEU A 81 -1.23 2.68 4.30
C LEU A 81 -2.03 1.69 3.43
N ASP A 82 -2.99 2.24 2.69
CA ASP A 82 -3.79 1.50 1.72
C ASP A 82 -2.94 0.85 0.63
N THR A 83 -3.27 -0.40 0.32
CA THR A 83 -2.48 -1.24 -0.58
C THR A 83 -2.44 -0.71 -2.01
N VAL A 84 -3.55 -0.16 -2.49
CA VAL A 84 -3.65 0.43 -3.84
C VAL A 84 -2.77 1.67 -3.97
N GLY A 85 -2.73 2.52 -2.94
CA GLY A 85 -1.85 3.69 -2.89
C GLY A 85 -0.38 3.30 -2.93
N LYS A 86 0.03 2.34 -2.09
CA LYS A 86 1.39 1.78 -2.09
C LYS A 86 1.79 1.14 -3.43
N LEU A 87 0.83 0.49 -4.11
CA LEU A 87 1.07 -0.06 -5.44
C LEU A 87 1.33 1.06 -6.46
N CYS A 88 0.55 2.15 -6.41
CA CYS A 88 0.78 3.33 -7.25
C CYS A 88 2.17 3.93 -6.99
N GLU A 89 2.52 4.16 -5.72
CA GLU A 89 3.85 4.67 -5.33
C GLU A 89 4.99 3.79 -5.85
N LYS A 90 4.89 2.46 -5.71
CA LYS A 90 5.90 1.52 -6.23
C LYS A 90 6.11 1.69 -7.74
N ILE A 91 5.03 1.85 -8.51
CA ILE A 91 5.10 2.04 -9.96
C ILE A 91 5.76 3.39 -10.28
N LEU A 92 5.39 4.45 -9.56
CA LEU A 92 5.99 5.77 -9.71
C LEU A 92 7.51 5.73 -9.46
N LEU A 93 7.94 5.08 -8.37
CA LEU A 93 9.35 4.92 -8.02
C LEU A 93 10.15 4.11 -9.06
N THR A 94 9.50 3.24 -9.82
CA THR A 94 10.16 2.43 -10.86
C THR A 94 10.33 3.21 -12.18
N ARG A 95 9.62 4.33 -12.33
CA ARG A 95 9.66 5.19 -13.54
C ARG A 95 10.60 6.38 -13.40
N VAL A 96 11.10 6.65 -12.20
CA VAL A 96 12.11 7.67 -11.89
C VAL A 96 13.46 6.99 -11.85
#